data_AF-K3WZR2-F1
#
_entry.id   AF-K3WZR2-F1
#
_cell.length_a   1.000
_cell.length_b   1.000
_cell.length_c   1.000
_cell.angle_alpha   90.00
_cell.angle_beta   90.00
_cell.angle_gamma   90.00
#
_symmetry.space_group_name_H-M   'P 1'
#
loop_
_entity.id
_entity.type
_entity.pdbx_description
1 polymer ?
#
loop_
_entity_poly.entity_id
_entity_poly.type
_entity_poly.pdbx_seq_one_letter_code
_entity_poly.pdbx_strand_id
1 'polypeptide(L)'
;MSHLTDPRQTYPPSVRRMRVQYDLQQQLAKAEMLEGYETNKTYVRRYDQKREYMVKHSGAFEKCERAYLGETMPTPEIPFAQEFLGIKSVKGIVCEHWIHSYVNVRVHIYSDVKMHVPIRLTEENFVGDVPTMLLTYDLENVDVGPQSVTDFAIPRGYAHKECTRNVGGFPYIHVFHYYLRF
;
A
#
# COMPACT_ATOMS: atom_id res chain seq x y z
N MET A 1 6.01 -10.37 -6.95
CA MET A 1 7.01 -9.58 -6.21
C MET A 1 8.07 -10.59 -5.78
N SER A 2 9.37 -10.34 -6.00
CA SER A 2 10.39 -11.24 -5.44
C SER A 2 10.57 -10.88 -3.97
N HIS A 3 10.33 -11.82 -3.07
CA HIS A 3 10.36 -11.59 -1.62
C HIS A 3 11.76 -11.76 -1.02
N LEU A 4 12.74 -12.21 -1.83
CA LEU A 4 14.12 -12.42 -1.42
C LEU A 4 15.04 -11.73 -2.43
N THR A 5 15.21 -10.42 -2.27
CA THR A 5 16.11 -9.60 -3.09
C THR A 5 17.33 -9.18 -2.28
N ASP A 6 18.54 -9.26 -2.85
CA ASP A 6 19.75 -8.74 -2.20
C ASP A 6 19.62 -7.21 -2.04
N PRO A 7 19.62 -6.64 -0.82
CA PRO A 7 19.48 -5.21 -0.62
C PRO A 7 20.63 -4.38 -1.20
N ARG A 8 21.75 -5.01 -1.57
CA ARG A 8 22.93 -4.35 -2.17
C ARG A 8 22.82 -4.19 -3.68
N GLN A 9 21.91 -4.91 -4.34
CA GLN A 9 21.72 -4.80 -5.78
C GLN A 9 20.79 -3.64 -6.12
N THR A 10 20.95 -3.05 -7.30
CA THR A 10 20.06 -1.97 -7.77
C THR A 10 18.79 -2.50 -8.42
N TYR A 11 18.81 -3.73 -8.96
CA TYR A 11 17.68 -4.32 -9.65
C TYR A 11 17.60 -5.85 -9.47
N PRO A 12 16.40 -6.42 -9.21
CA PRO A 12 15.18 -5.70 -8.82
C PRO A 12 15.37 -4.97 -7.49
N PRO A 13 14.70 -3.81 -7.30
CA PRO A 13 14.84 -3.03 -6.08
C PRO A 13 14.30 -3.80 -4.87
N SER A 14 15.02 -3.70 -3.75
CA SER A 14 14.64 -4.30 -2.46
C SER A 14 13.67 -3.45 -1.65
N VAL A 15 13.54 -2.17 -2.00
CA VAL A 15 12.69 -1.19 -1.32
C VAL A 15 11.72 -0.58 -2.31
N ARG A 16 10.49 -0.34 -1.84
CA ARG A 16 9.47 0.45 -2.53
C ARG A 16 8.92 1.47 -1.55
N ARG A 17 8.98 2.75 -1.89
CA ARG A 17 8.42 3.84 -1.10
C ARG A 17 7.28 4.49 -1.86
N MET A 18 6.18 4.74 -1.17
CA MET A 18 5.02 5.41 -1.73
C MET A 18 4.39 6.36 -0.70
N ARG A 19 3.80 7.44 -1.19
CA ARG A 19 2.89 8.27 -0.40
C ARG A 19 1.47 7.82 -0.68
N VAL A 20 0.70 7.59 0.37
CA VAL A 20 -0.68 7.08 0.26
C VAL A 20 -1.65 8.04 0.90
N GLN A 21 -2.77 8.25 0.22
CA GLN A 21 -3.95 8.92 0.73
C GLN A 21 -5.13 7.96 0.55
N TYR A 22 -5.94 7.79 1.58
CA TYR A 22 -7.03 6.82 1.59
C TYR A 22 -8.20 7.39 2.39
N ASP A 23 -9.38 7.46 1.78
CA ASP A 23 -10.61 7.97 2.40
C ASP A 23 -11.78 7.04 2.07
N LEU A 24 -12.14 6.19 3.04
CA LEU A 24 -13.23 5.24 2.88
C LEU A 24 -14.60 5.94 2.79
N GLN A 25 -14.80 7.05 3.50
CA GLN A 25 -16.08 7.74 3.54
C GLN A 25 -16.39 8.39 2.19
N GLN A 26 -15.38 9.03 1.59
CA GLN A 26 -15.50 9.68 0.28
C GLN A 26 -15.25 8.73 -0.89
N GLN A 27 -14.85 7.49 -0.61
CA GLN A 27 -14.58 6.45 -1.59
C GLN A 27 -13.40 6.80 -2.52
N LEU A 28 -12.29 7.29 -1.95
CA LEU A 28 -11.11 7.83 -2.65
C LEU A 28 -9.81 7.18 -2.20
N ALA A 29 -8.94 6.80 -3.14
CA ALA A 29 -7.59 6.36 -2.83
C ALA A 29 -6.57 6.91 -3.83
N LYS A 30 -5.36 7.21 -3.35
CA LYS A 30 -4.26 7.70 -4.18
C LYS A 30 -2.93 7.16 -3.66
N ALA A 31 -2.07 6.75 -4.59
CA ALA A 31 -0.71 6.32 -4.29
C ALA A 31 0.27 6.99 -5.24
N GLU A 32 1.27 7.68 -4.69
CA GLU A 32 2.38 8.27 -5.43
C GLU A 32 3.63 7.40 -5.20
N MET A 33 4.16 6.81 -6.27
CA MET A 33 5.33 5.92 -6.20
C MET A 33 6.61 6.74 -6.21
N LEU A 34 7.26 6.83 -5.04
CA LEU A 34 8.45 7.64 -4.80
C LEU A 34 9.76 6.88 -5.06
N GLU A 35 9.75 5.56 -4.84
CA GLU A 35 10.92 4.69 -5.00
C GLU A 35 10.49 3.26 -5.38
N GLY A 36 11.34 2.54 -6.11
CA GLY A 36 11.13 1.17 -6.57
C GLY A 36 10.79 1.05 -8.06
N TYR A 37 10.30 -0.11 -8.49
CA TYR A 37 10.08 -0.43 -9.91
C TYR A 37 9.08 0.52 -10.60
N GLU A 38 8.07 0.98 -9.85
CA GLU A 38 6.98 1.81 -10.34
C GLU A 38 7.23 3.32 -10.10
N THR A 39 8.47 3.73 -9.79
CA THR A 39 8.82 5.12 -9.50
C THR A 39 8.31 6.07 -10.58
N ASN A 40 7.90 7.27 -10.17
CA ASN A 40 7.32 8.32 -11.03
C ASN A 40 5.94 7.98 -11.61
N LYS A 41 5.21 7.05 -10.98
CA LYS A 41 3.79 6.83 -11.29
C LYS A 41 2.93 7.30 -10.12
N THR A 42 1.79 7.91 -10.44
CA THR A 42 0.72 8.16 -9.48
C THR A 42 -0.52 7.42 -9.93
N TYR A 43 -1.12 6.72 -9.00
CA TYR A 43 -2.39 6.05 -9.17
C TYR A 43 -3.47 6.79 -8.38
N VAL A 44 -4.61 7.02 -9.02
CA VAL A 44 -5.79 7.63 -8.39
C VAL A 44 -6.97 6.73 -8.64
N ARG A 45 -7.63 6.27 -7.56
CA ARG A 45 -8.84 5.44 -7.60
C ARG A 45 -10.01 6.21 -7.01
N ARG A 46 -11.01 6.46 -7.85
CA ARG A 46 -12.27 7.17 -7.56
C ARG A 46 -13.39 6.14 -7.56
N TYR A 47 -13.55 5.44 -6.44
CA TYR A 47 -14.59 4.40 -6.30
C TYR A 47 -15.99 5.02 -6.36
N ASP A 48 -16.13 6.25 -5.85
CA ASP A 48 -17.32 7.10 -5.97
C ASP A 48 -17.76 7.30 -7.44
N GLN A 49 -16.81 7.36 -8.37
CA GLN A 49 -17.07 7.57 -9.80
C GLN A 49 -16.85 6.33 -10.65
N LYS A 50 -16.46 5.19 -10.07
CA LYS A 50 -16.02 3.98 -10.77
C LYS A 50 -14.93 4.25 -11.82
N ARG A 51 -13.95 5.08 -11.45
CA ARG A 51 -12.82 5.47 -12.33
C ARG A 51 -11.50 5.26 -11.64
N GLU A 52 -10.51 4.83 -12.41
CA GLU A 52 -9.12 4.79 -11.97
C GLU A 52 -8.20 5.41 -13.02
N TYR A 53 -7.09 5.98 -12.55
CA TYR A 53 -6.10 6.67 -13.35
C TYR A 53 -4.69 6.25 -12.97
N MET A 54 -3.82 6.20 -13.97
CA MET A 54 -2.36 6.10 -13.78
C MET A 54 -1.71 7.23 -14.57
N VAL A 55 -0.93 8.05 -13.88
CA VAL A 55 -0.15 9.14 -14.48
C VAL A 55 1.33 8.83 -14.31
N LYS A 56 2.07 8.77 -15.41
CA LYS A 56 3.54 8.66 -15.41
C LYS A 56 4.15 10.05 -15.57
N HIS A 57 5.06 10.43 -14.67
CA HIS A 57 5.64 11.78 -14.57
C HIS A 57 6.99 11.97 -15.23
N SER A 58 7.57 10.93 -15.84
CA SER A 58 8.98 10.96 -16.27
C SER A 58 9.16 11.40 -17.73
N GLY A 59 9.62 12.63 -17.91
CA GLY A 59 10.30 13.11 -19.14
C GLY A 59 9.50 12.98 -20.44
N ALA A 60 10.16 12.57 -21.52
CA ALA A 60 9.57 12.48 -22.87
C ALA A 60 8.41 11.48 -23.03
N PHE A 61 8.02 10.80 -21.95
CA PHE A 61 6.98 9.76 -21.94
C PHE A 61 5.94 10.00 -20.84
N GLU A 62 5.67 11.28 -20.52
CA GLU A 62 4.49 11.63 -19.73
C GLU A 62 3.24 11.04 -20.38
N LYS A 63 2.42 10.37 -19.57
CA LYS A 63 1.24 9.66 -20.04
C LYS A 63 0.19 9.65 -18.94
N CYS A 64 -1.06 9.92 -19.31
CA CYS A 64 -2.22 9.61 -18.49
C CYS A 64 -3.00 8.45 -19.10
N GLU A 65 -3.33 7.46 -18.28
CA GLU A 65 -4.23 6.36 -18.63
C GLU A 65 -5.42 6.33 -17.67
N ARG A 66 -6.58 5.93 -18.19
CA ARG A 66 -7.80 5.74 -17.42
C ARG A 66 -8.41 4.38 -17.65
N ALA A 67 -9.03 3.81 -16.62
CA ALA A 67 -9.81 2.60 -16.73
C ALA A 67 -11.09 2.68 -15.89
N TYR A 68 -11.98 1.71 -16.09
CA TYR A 68 -13.19 1.55 -15.30
C TYR A 68 -12.84 0.79 -14.02
N LEU A 69 -13.15 1.37 -12.86
CA LEU A 69 -12.92 0.75 -11.56
C LEU A 69 -14.19 0.06 -11.10
N GLY A 70 -14.36 -1.22 -11.47
CA GLY A 70 -15.56 -1.99 -11.14
C GLY A 70 -15.64 -2.44 -9.69
N GLU A 71 -14.51 -2.51 -9.00
CA GLU A 71 -14.36 -3.06 -7.66
C GLU A 71 -15.00 -2.17 -6.59
N THR A 72 -15.25 -2.77 -5.43
CA THR A 72 -15.63 -2.04 -4.22
C THR A 72 -14.37 -1.55 -3.52
N MET A 73 -14.44 -0.37 -2.89
CA MET A 73 -13.33 0.11 -2.11
C MET A 73 -13.06 -0.85 -0.94
N PRO A 74 -11.84 -1.37 -0.81
CA PRO A 74 -11.51 -2.32 0.24
C PRO A 74 -11.39 -1.58 1.57
N THR A 75 -12.08 -2.07 2.60
CA THR A 75 -11.96 -1.59 3.98
C THR A 75 -10.58 -1.95 4.55
N PRO A 76 -9.89 -1.08 5.30
CA PRO A 76 -8.62 -1.41 5.90
C PRO A 76 -8.87 -2.32 7.12
N GLU A 77 -8.64 -3.62 6.95
CA GLU A 77 -8.85 -4.62 8.00
C GLU A 77 -7.88 -5.78 7.85
N ILE A 78 -7.47 -6.38 8.98
CA ILE A 78 -6.71 -7.63 8.93
C ILE A 78 -7.72 -8.79 8.85
N PRO A 79 -7.72 -9.59 7.77
CA PRO A 79 -8.82 -10.51 7.46
C PRO A 79 -8.69 -11.87 8.18
N PHE A 80 -7.99 -11.93 9.32
CA PHE A 80 -7.74 -13.17 10.05
C PHE A 80 -7.61 -12.93 11.55
N ALA A 81 -7.88 -13.99 12.33
CA ALA A 81 -7.73 -13.98 13.78
C ALA A 81 -6.26 -13.82 14.18
N GLN A 82 -6.04 -13.09 15.27
CA GLN A 82 -4.72 -12.75 15.78
C GLN A 82 -4.61 -13.13 17.25
N GLU A 83 -3.40 -13.47 17.68
CA GLU A 83 -3.05 -13.69 19.08
C GLU A 83 -2.23 -12.51 19.59
N PHE A 84 -2.62 -11.95 20.73
CA PHE A 84 -1.87 -10.89 21.41
C PHE A 84 -0.65 -11.49 22.10
N LEU A 85 0.55 -10.99 21.79
CA LEU A 85 1.78 -11.40 22.45
C LEU A 85 2.27 -10.42 23.52
N GLY A 86 1.83 -9.16 23.48
CA GLY A 86 2.24 -8.16 24.44
C GLY A 86 2.49 -6.79 23.84
N ILE A 87 3.11 -5.91 24.63
CA ILE A 87 3.48 -4.56 24.23
C ILE A 87 4.95 -4.52 23.82
N LYS A 88 5.25 -3.86 22.69
CA LYS A 88 6.61 -3.69 22.16
C LYS A 88 6.82 -2.24 21.71
N SER A 89 8.09 -1.82 21.66
CA SER A 89 8.47 -0.54 21.03
C SER A 89 9.01 -0.81 19.62
N VAL A 90 8.42 -0.17 18.62
CA VAL A 90 8.86 -0.25 17.22
C VAL A 90 9.11 1.16 16.72
N LYS A 91 10.36 1.46 16.34
CA LYS A 91 10.78 2.82 15.92
C LYS A 91 10.41 3.92 16.92
N GLY A 92 10.40 3.60 18.22
CA GLY A 92 10.03 4.53 19.29
C GLY A 92 8.53 4.68 19.53
N ILE A 93 7.67 3.98 18.78
CA ILE A 93 6.22 3.95 18.98
C ILE A 93 5.86 2.74 19.84
N VAL A 94 5.00 2.95 20.84
CA VAL A 94 4.49 1.88 21.70
C VAL A 94 3.36 1.16 20.99
N CYS A 95 3.55 -0.13 20.75
CA CYS A 95 2.64 -0.94 19.95
C CYS A 95 2.16 -2.17 20.70
N GLU A 96 0.92 -2.55 20.43
CA GLU A 96 0.46 -3.92 20.62
C GLU A 96 1.11 -4.81 19.56
N HIS A 97 1.67 -5.94 19.99
CA HIS A 97 2.23 -6.95 19.11
C HIS A 97 1.27 -8.12 19.02
N TRP A 98 0.73 -8.29 17.81
CA TRP A 98 -0.17 -9.36 17.44
C TRP A 98 0.52 -10.32 16.47
N ILE A 99 0.16 -11.60 16.51
CA ILE A 99 0.63 -12.59 15.55
C ILE A 99 -0.53 -13.36 14.91
N HIS A 100 -0.30 -13.78 13.68
CA HIS A 100 -1.09 -14.80 13.01
C HIS A 100 -0.14 -15.85 12.44
N SER A 101 -0.41 -17.13 12.71
CA SER A 101 0.37 -18.24 12.17
C SER A 101 -0.54 -19.13 11.32
N TYR A 102 -0.09 -19.47 10.11
CA TYR A 102 -0.79 -20.38 9.22
C TYR A 102 0.21 -21.25 8.45
N VAL A 103 0.13 -22.57 8.66
CA VAL A 103 1.04 -23.56 8.06
C VAL A 103 2.50 -23.19 8.38
N ASN A 104 3.27 -22.73 7.40
CA ASN A 104 4.67 -22.39 7.55
C ASN A 104 4.88 -20.87 7.59
N VAL A 105 3.82 -20.07 7.56
CA VAL A 105 3.91 -18.60 7.53
C VAL A 105 3.51 -18.04 8.88
N ARG A 106 4.26 -17.03 9.35
CA ARG A 106 3.89 -16.21 10.49
C ARG A 106 3.90 -14.74 10.10
N VAL A 107 2.85 -14.04 10.51
CA VAL A 107 2.69 -12.60 10.30
C VAL A 107 2.73 -11.92 11.65
N HIS A 108 3.66 -10.98 11.80
CA HIS A 108 3.78 -10.09 12.96
C HIS A 108 3.12 -8.76 12.62
N ILE A 109 2.23 -8.30 13.47
CA ILE A 109 1.49 -7.05 13.30
C ILE A 109 1.75 -6.18 14.53
N TYR A 110 2.23 -4.96 14.30
CA TYR A 110 2.50 -3.99 15.36
C TYR A 110 1.55 -2.82 15.18
N SER A 111 0.61 -2.68 16.11
CA SER A 111 -0.43 -1.64 16.09
C SER A 111 -0.14 -0.58 17.12
N ASP A 112 -0.08 0.69 16.70
CA ASP A 112 0.11 1.80 17.62
C ASP A 112 -1.03 1.85 18.64
N VAL A 113 -0.69 1.81 19.93
CA VAL A 113 -1.68 1.86 21.03
C VAL A 113 -2.45 3.17 21.02
N LYS A 114 -1.86 4.27 20.55
CA LYS A 114 -2.49 5.59 20.56
C LYS A 114 -3.47 5.77 19.40
N MET A 115 -3.05 5.44 18.18
CA MET A 115 -3.86 5.63 16.97
C MET A 115 -4.74 4.43 16.64
N HIS A 116 -4.48 3.26 17.22
CA HIS A 116 -5.12 1.98 16.86
C HIS A 116 -4.99 1.64 15.37
N VAL A 117 -3.86 2.01 14.76
CA VAL A 117 -3.53 1.73 13.35
C VAL A 117 -2.28 0.82 13.31
N PRO A 118 -2.25 -0.22 12.47
CA PRO A 118 -1.05 -1.02 12.28
C PRO A 118 0.05 -0.20 11.60
N ILE A 119 1.21 -0.09 12.24
CA ILE A 119 2.35 0.70 11.74
C ILE A 119 3.45 -0.15 11.13
N ARG A 120 3.53 -1.43 11.51
CA ARG A 120 4.46 -2.40 10.92
C ARG A 120 3.82 -3.77 10.77
N LEU A 121 4.07 -4.39 9.62
CA LEU A 121 3.72 -5.78 9.35
C LEU A 121 4.94 -6.50 8.79
N THR A 122 5.33 -7.59 9.43
CA THR A 122 6.43 -8.44 8.97
C THR A 122 5.91 -9.85 8.71
N GLU A 123 6.23 -10.39 7.55
CA GLU A 123 5.94 -11.79 7.19
C GLU A 123 7.23 -12.60 7.22
N GLU A 124 7.20 -13.74 7.92
CA GLU A 124 8.24 -14.75 7.91
C GLU A 124 7.69 -16.10 7.47
N ASN A 125 8.54 -16.92 6.87
CA ASN A 125 8.24 -18.30 6.51
C ASN A 125 9.24 -19.25 7.19
N PHE A 126 8.77 -20.44 7.56
CA PHE A 126 9.55 -21.47 8.23
C PHE A 126 9.97 -22.55 7.23
N VAL A 127 11.28 -22.75 7.10
CA VAL A 127 11.86 -23.87 6.34
C VAL A 127 12.69 -24.71 7.30
N GLY A 128 12.19 -25.88 7.69
CA GLY A 128 12.87 -26.78 8.65
C GLY A 128 13.17 -26.07 9.98
N ASP A 129 12.16 -25.45 10.59
CA ASP A 129 12.21 -24.65 11.83
C ASP A 129 13.04 -23.36 11.80
N VAL A 130 13.66 -23.02 10.67
CA VAL A 130 14.38 -21.75 10.51
C VAL A 130 13.43 -20.65 10.01
N PRO A 131 13.14 -19.60 10.79
CA PRO A 131 12.36 -18.47 10.32
C PRO A 131 13.18 -17.64 9.31
N THR A 132 12.59 -17.37 8.16
CA THR A 132 13.14 -16.49 7.12
C THR A 132 12.18 -15.33 6.89
N MET A 133 12.63 -14.11 7.17
CA MET A 133 11.86 -12.90 6.91
C MET A 133 11.71 -12.69 5.39
N LEU A 134 10.47 -12.54 4.94
CA LEU A 134 10.12 -12.38 3.53
C LEU A 134 9.82 -10.92 3.17
N LEU A 135 9.01 -10.25 3.99
CA LEU A 135 8.55 -8.89 3.70
C LEU A 135 8.40 -8.11 4.98
N THR A 136 8.67 -6.81 4.90
CA THR A 136 8.27 -5.85 5.93
C THR A 136 7.58 -4.67 5.26
N TYR A 137 6.43 -4.29 5.81
CA TYR A 137 5.70 -3.08 5.47
C TYR A 137 5.76 -2.15 6.67
N ASP A 138 6.03 -0.88 6.41
CA ASP A 138 6.05 0.18 7.40
C ASP A 138 5.11 1.30 6.94
N LEU A 139 4.19 1.71 7.82
CA LEU A 139 3.53 3.00 7.70
C LEU A 139 4.29 4.02 8.53
N GLU A 140 4.71 5.09 7.87
CA GLU A 140 5.46 6.19 8.48
C GLU A 140 4.68 7.50 8.30
N ASN A 141 4.77 8.40 9.27
CA ASN A 141 4.11 9.70 9.24
C ASN A 141 2.59 9.60 8.98
N VAL A 142 1.94 8.67 9.68
CA VAL A 142 0.48 8.48 9.59
C VAL A 142 -0.21 9.67 10.22
N ASP A 143 -1.12 10.28 9.46
CA ASP A 143 -2.05 11.29 9.94
C ASP A 143 -3.47 10.82 9.64
N VAL A 144 -4.35 10.94 10.63
CA VAL A 144 -5.74 10.47 10.56
C VAL A 144 -6.64 11.68 10.71
N GLY A 145 -7.33 12.03 9.63
CA GLY A 145 -8.23 13.17 9.63
C GLY A 145 -8.98 13.32 8.31
N PRO A 146 -9.87 14.33 8.22
CA PRO A 146 -10.58 14.66 6.99
C PRO A 146 -9.62 15.01 5.85
N GLN A 147 -9.94 14.57 4.64
CA GLN A 147 -9.15 14.86 3.44
C GLN A 147 -9.98 15.63 2.41
N SER A 148 -9.32 16.46 1.61
CA SER A 148 -10.00 17.16 0.52
C SER A 148 -10.12 16.29 -0.71
N VAL A 149 -11.29 16.22 -1.34
CA VAL A 149 -11.51 15.55 -2.63
C VAL A 149 -10.52 16.05 -3.70
N THR A 150 -10.12 17.32 -3.62
CA THR A 150 -9.19 17.93 -4.59
C THR A 150 -7.81 17.30 -4.57
N ASP A 151 -7.40 16.70 -3.45
CA ASP A 151 -6.09 16.03 -3.32
C ASP A 151 -6.02 14.74 -4.16
N PHE A 152 -7.20 14.22 -4.52
CA PHE A 152 -7.44 13.08 -5.41
C PHE A 152 -7.77 13.50 -6.85
N ALA A 153 -7.46 14.73 -7.24
CA ALA A 153 -7.51 15.15 -8.64
C ALA A 153 -6.48 14.37 -9.47
N ILE A 154 -6.74 14.24 -10.78
CA ILE A 154 -5.77 13.65 -11.70
C ILE A 154 -4.53 14.56 -11.71
N PRO A 155 -3.33 14.02 -11.42
CA PRO A 155 -2.11 14.83 -11.39
C PRO A 155 -1.86 15.56 -12.70
N ARG A 156 -1.05 16.63 -12.66
CA ARG A 156 -0.67 17.46 -13.83
C ARG A 156 -1.83 18.19 -14.52
N GLY A 157 -3.03 18.19 -13.95
CA GLY A 157 -4.18 18.92 -14.49
C GLY A 157 -4.87 18.21 -15.66
N TYR A 158 -4.54 16.94 -15.92
CA TYR A 158 -5.24 16.16 -16.93
C TYR A 158 -6.75 16.11 -16.65
N ALA A 159 -7.55 16.27 -17.71
CA ALA A 159 -8.96 15.97 -17.69
C ALA A 159 -9.20 14.48 -18.01
N HIS A 160 -10.34 13.96 -17.55
CA HIS A 160 -10.73 12.57 -17.81
C HIS A 160 -10.64 12.17 -19.30
N LYS A 161 -11.05 13.07 -20.21
CA LYS A 161 -11.07 12.79 -21.66
C LYS A 161 -9.68 12.78 -22.30
N GLU A 162 -8.69 13.40 -21.66
CA GLU A 162 -7.31 13.48 -22.15
C GLU A 162 -6.51 12.21 -21.84
N CYS A 163 -6.97 11.42 -20.86
CA CYS A 163 -6.34 10.16 -20.49
C CYS A 163 -6.73 9.04 -21.47
N THR A 164 -5.72 8.33 -21.97
CA THR A 164 -5.89 7.20 -22.88
C THR A 164 -6.62 6.06 -22.17
N ARG A 165 -7.61 5.47 -22.84
CA ARG A 165 -8.38 4.36 -22.26
C ARG A 165 -7.51 3.09 -22.20
N ASN A 166 -7.36 2.55 -21.00
CA ASN A 166 -6.86 1.21 -20.73
C ASN A 166 -8.06 0.29 -20.41
N VAL A 167 -8.20 -0.81 -21.15
CA VAL A 167 -9.32 -1.77 -20.98
C VAL A 167 -9.07 -2.76 -19.84
N GLY A 168 -7.79 -3.03 -19.52
CA GLY A 168 -7.42 -4.07 -18.54
C GLY A 168 -7.43 -3.61 -17.08
N GLY A 169 -7.66 -2.33 -16.81
CA GLY A 169 -7.51 -1.78 -15.46
C GLY A 169 -6.05 -1.66 -15.01
N PHE A 170 -5.85 -1.33 -13.74
CA PHE A 170 -4.52 -1.28 -13.12
C PHE A 170 -4.39 -2.33 -11.99
N PRO A 171 -3.20 -2.90 -11.79
CA PRO A 171 -2.98 -3.87 -10.72
C PRO A 171 -3.22 -3.23 -9.34
N TYR A 172 -3.59 -4.07 -8.37
CA TYR A 172 -3.71 -3.64 -6.98
C TYR A 172 -2.41 -3.05 -6.44
N ILE A 173 -2.56 -1.99 -5.67
CA ILE A 173 -1.49 -1.37 -4.93
C ILE A 173 -1.51 -1.96 -3.53
N HIS A 174 -0.60 -2.91 -3.29
CA HIS A 174 -0.36 -3.46 -1.97
C HIS A 174 0.30 -2.40 -1.08
N VAL A 175 -0.49 -1.58 -0.39
CA VAL A 175 0.00 -0.51 0.48
C VAL A 175 0.54 -1.08 1.78
N PHE A 176 -0.24 -1.94 2.43
CA PHE A 176 0.10 -2.52 3.72
C PHE A 176 -0.39 -3.97 3.79
N HIS A 177 0.32 -4.83 3.05
CA HIS A 177 0.06 -6.26 2.87
C HIS A 177 -1.42 -6.68 2.95
N TYR A 178 -1.81 -7.37 4.03
CA TYR A 178 -3.16 -7.88 4.29
C TYR A 178 -4.16 -6.80 4.70
N TYR A 179 -3.69 -5.70 5.29
CA TYR A 179 -4.54 -4.65 5.86
C TYR A 179 -5.13 -3.74 4.79
N LEU A 180 -4.30 -3.29 3.84
CA LEU A 180 -4.71 -2.31 2.85
C LEU A 180 -4.06 -2.61 1.49
N ARG A 181 -4.90 -2.98 0.54
CA ARG A 181 -4.59 -3.09 -0.88
C ARG A 181 -5.71 -2.37 -1.61
N PHE A 182 -5.42 -1.55 -2.62
CA PHE A 182 -6.48 -0.91 -3.39
C PHE A 182 -6.19 -0.82 -4.86
#